data_AF-V4LGQ7-F1
#
_entry.id   AF-V4LGQ7-F1
#
_cell.length_a   1.000
_cell.length_b   1.000
_cell.length_c   1.000
_cell.angle_alpha   90.00
_cell.angle_beta   90.00
_cell.angle_gamma   90.00
#
_symmetry.space_group_name_H-M   'P 1'
#
loop_
_entity.id
_entity.type
_entity.pdbx_description
1 polymer ?
#
loop_
_entity_poly.entity_id
_entity_poly.type
_entity_poly.pdbx_seq_one_letter_code
_entity_poly.pdbx_strand_id
1 'polypeptide(L)'
;MSAWVDRILREFPADLARFWIACDPDNLLLDERILHSLRERGFEVLPFEDSIAFRTEYEERYRTAWDRGEDGSAKALVLQLRGTDMNALPWDYVREGRKVSLSLADLFPKLSYGVIRHIDSEHHEALFEAHNRHATQLLGEGATKEFILTHIFRISPHLISRTEEFWRELLRLHYRGTSLPPLLADHVSSILADLPDLKDLPVADLLSSRSLTVRVLQDSWDQFLAQNGVRSQRSADNDRDDARAFSIPFDHPDVRVVVDNMFFEGTLQPVDIEGEPSSLPEWAKVGLKSDANSLRDLVAQGVIRIGQELPGPDSSHRDWSDFARRLGEIIFRFHSLSAQQAHDVHEQVHALQRDADACLTDWASKHFADLPSLPAAKGPVMVHHVPRYLA
;
A
#
# COMPACT_ATOMS: atom_id res chain seq x y z
N MET A 1 -9.09 16.90 -10.34
CA MET A 1 -7.69 17.00 -9.91
C MET A 1 -7.69 17.43 -8.45
N SER A 2 -6.89 16.80 -7.59
CA SER A 2 -6.89 17.10 -6.16
C SER A 2 -6.00 18.31 -5.85
N ALA A 3 -6.18 18.92 -4.67
CA ALA A 3 -5.39 20.08 -4.27
C ALA A 3 -3.89 19.76 -4.16
N TRP A 4 -3.54 18.51 -3.83
CA TRP A 4 -2.18 18.00 -3.83
C TRP A 4 -1.54 18.05 -5.24
N VAL A 5 -2.19 17.39 -6.20
CA VAL A 5 -1.72 17.36 -7.59
C VAL A 5 -1.67 18.78 -8.17
N ASP A 6 -2.72 19.57 -7.97
CA ASP A 6 -2.77 20.96 -8.44
C ASP A 6 -1.65 21.81 -7.85
N ARG A 7 -1.30 21.61 -6.57
CA ARG A 7 -0.22 22.36 -5.92
C ARG A 7 1.13 22.07 -6.60
N ILE A 8 1.40 20.82 -6.95
CA ILE A 8 2.65 20.40 -7.60
C ILE A 8 2.69 20.89 -9.05
N LEU A 9 1.62 20.69 -9.81
CA LEU A 9 1.58 21.05 -11.23
C LEU A 9 1.66 22.56 -11.50
N ARG A 10 1.36 23.40 -10.50
CA ARG A 10 1.55 24.87 -10.59
C ARG A 10 3.00 25.28 -10.81
N GLU A 11 3.96 24.44 -10.43
CA GLU A 11 5.38 24.70 -10.67
C GLU A 11 5.79 24.49 -12.14
N PHE A 12 4.93 23.86 -12.96
CA PHE A 12 5.20 23.48 -14.35
C PHE A 12 4.20 24.09 -15.37
N PRO A 13 4.21 25.41 -15.59
CA PRO A 13 3.44 26.04 -16.66
C PRO A 13 3.96 25.63 -18.05
N ALA A 14 3.09 25.06 -18.89
CA ALA A 14 3.42 24.43 -20.18
C ALA A 14 4.16 25.34 -21.17
N ASP A 15 3.81 26.63 -21.22
CA ASP A 15 4.32 27.55 -22.26
C ASP A 15 5.62 28.25 -21.85
N LEU A 16 6.21 27.91 -20.70
CA LEU A 16 7.31 28.70 -20.12
C LEU A 16 8.71 28.20 -20.49
N ALA A 17 8.88 26.90 -20.69
CA ALA A 17 10.15 26.29 -21.10
C ALA A 17 9.93 24.88 -21.68
N ARG A 18 10.80 24.47 -22.60
CA ARG A 18 10.82 23.09 -23.14
C ARG A 18 11.60 22.12 -22.26
N PHE A 19 12.63 22.60 -21.54
CA PHE A 19 13.45 21.76 -20.67
C PHE A 19 13.42 22.26 -19.23
N TRP A 20 13.13 21.35 -18.30
CA TRP A 20 13.00 21.60 -16.87
C TRP A 20 13.92 20.68 -16.09
N ILE A 21 14.42 21.20 -14.96
CA ILE A 21 15.18 20.46 -13.95
C ILE A 21 14.43 20.62 -12.63
N ALA A 22 13.88 19.52 -12.13
CA ALA A 22 13.20 19.48 -10.84
C ALA A 22 14.14 18.84 -9.81
N CYS A 23 14.57 19.62 -8.82
CA CYS A 23 15.23 19.11 -7.62
C CYS A 23 14.16 18.53 -6.70
N ASP A 24 14.06 17.21 -6.67
CA ASP A 24 12.98 16.46 -6.04
C ASP A 24 13.56 15.40 -5.10
N PRO A 25 14.05 15.79 -3.91
CA PRO A 25 14.67 14.87 -2.96
C PRO A 25 13.72 13.77 -2.45
N ASP A 26 12.41 14.02 -2.52
CA ASP A 26 11.38 13.14 -1.96
C ASP A 26 10.63 12.34 -3.06
N ASN A 27 11.07 12.40 -4.32
CA ASN A 27 10.47 11.72 -5.49
C ASN A 27 8.98 12.03 -5.73
N LEU A 28 8.55 13.25 -5.42
CA LEU A 28 7.18 13.72 -5.54
C LEU A 28 6.68 13.71 -6.99
N LEU A 29 7.56 13.87 -7.98
CA LEU A 29 7.16 13.79 -9.39
C LEU A 29 6.96 12.36 -9.88
N LEU A 30 7.47 11.37 -9.17
CA LEU A 30 7.44 9.95 -9.58
C LEU A 30 6.21 9.22 -9.01
N ASP A 31 5.10 9.94 -8.87
CA ASP A 31 3.80 9.42 -8.51
C ASP A 31 2.93 9.25 -9.76
N GLU A 32 2.19 8.14 -9.85
CA GLU A 32 1.37 7.80 -11.03
C GLU A 32 0.42 8.91 -11.46
N ARG A 33 -0.29 9.54 -10.51
CA ARG A 33 -1.28 10.57 -10.82
C ARG A 33 -0.61 11.85 -11.29
N ILE A 34 0.54 12.18 -10.72
CA ILE A 34 1.32 13.36 -11.09
C ILE A 34 1.94 13.18 -12.47
N LEU A 35 2.56 12.02 -12.74
CA LEU A 35 3.12 11.67 -14.05
C LEU A 35 2.04 11.70 -15.14
N HIS A 36 0.90 11.05 -14.90
CA HIS A 36 -0.23 11.07 -15.81
C HIS A 36 -0.73 12.49 -16.08
N SER A 37 -0.93 13.29 -15.04
CA SER A 37 -1.40 14.68 -15.17
C SER A 37 -0.39 15.59 -15.89
N LEU A 38 0.92 15.35 -15.71
CA LEU A 38 1.97 16.05 -16.46
C LEU A 38 1.93 15.66 -17.93
N ARG A 39 1.74 14.36 -18.24
CA ARG A 39 1.60 13.86 -19.61
C ARG A 39 0.41 14.46 -20.34
N GLU A 40 -0.75 14.55 -19.71
CA GLU A 40 -1.93 15.21 -20.30
C GLU A 40 -1.65 16.69 -20.63
N ARG A 41 -0.74 17.33 -19.89
CA ARG A 41 -0.29 18.71 -20.14
C ARG A 41 0.86 18.80 -21.15
N GLY A 42 1.29 17.68 -21.73
CA GLY A 42 2.36 17.61 -22.73
C GLY A 42 3.77 17.57 -22.16
N PHE A 43 3.91 17.28 -20.86
CA PHE A 43 5.21 17.05 -20.23
C PHE A 43 5.55 15.56 -20.21
N GLU A 44 6.82 15.23 -20.38
CA GLU A 44 7.37 13.94 -19.97
C GLU A 44 8.31 14.15 -18.79
N VAL A 45 8.32 13.21 -17.84
CA VAL A 45 9.23 13.23 -16.70
C VAL A 45 10.17 12.04 -16.80
N LEU A 46 11.47 12.32 -16.80
CA LEU A 46 12.52 11.31 -16.81
C LEU A 46 13.39 11.44 -15.55
N PRO A 47 13.47 10.38 -14.72
CA PRO A 47 14.42 10.32 -13.61
C PRO A 47 15.87 10.42 -14.10
N PHE A 48 16.67 11.26 -13.44
CA PHE A 48 18.10 11.38 -13.70
C PHE A 48 18.88 10.43 -12.79
N GLU A 49 19.19 9.25 -13.33
CA GLU A 49 19.81 8.16 -12.57
C GLU A 49 21.17 7.77 -13.12
N ASP A 50 21.28 7.75 -14.46
CA ASP A 50 22.53 7.54 -15.18
C ASP A 50 22.68 8.65 -16.21
N SER A 51 23.82 9.36 -16.16
CA SER A 51 24.06 10.52 -17.02
C SER A 51 24.12 10.16 -18.50
N ILE A 52 24.56 8.95 -18.85
CA ILE A 52 24.70 8.51 -20.24
C ILE A 52 23.34 8.08 -20.79
N ALA A 53 22.59 7.26 -20.05
CA ALA A 53 21.25 6.83 -20.42
C ALA A 53 20.30 8.03 -20.59
N PHE A 54 20.29 8.95 -19.62
CA PHE A 54 19.51 10.17 -19.72
C PHE A 54 19.92 11.00 -20.94
N ARG A 55 21.24 11.12 -21.20
CA ARG A 55 21.73 11.89 -22.34
C ARG A 55 21.27 11.31 -23.67
N THR A 56 21.32 10.00 -23.85
CA THR A 56 20.84 9.35 -25.06
C THR A 56 19.37 9.67 -25.30
N GLU A 57 18.51 9.46 -24.30
CA GLU A 57 17.08 9.77 -24.38
C GLU A 57 16.83 11.25 -24.69
N TYR A 58 17.52 12.15 -23.98
CA TYR A 58 17.40 13.59 -24.16
C TYR A 58 17.81 14.05 -25.57
N GLU A 59 18.96 13.60 -26.07
CA GLU A 59 19.50 14.02 -27.36
C GLU A 59 18.66 13.47 -28.53
N GLU A 60 18.27 12.18 -28.46
CA GLU A 60 17.53 11.51 -29.53
C GLU A 60 16.07 11.96 -29.62
N ARG A 61 15.38 12.09 -28.48
CA ARG A 61 13.91 12.31 -28.45
C ARG A 61 13.51 13.78 -28.34
N TYR A 62 14.42 14.64 -27.90
CA TYR A 62 14.10 16.03 -27.59
C TYR A 62 15.05 17.03 -28.24
N ARG A 63 16.34 17.05 -27.84
CA ARG A 63 17.27 18.11 -28.22
C ARG A 63 17.39 18.27 -29.73
N THR A 64 17.60 17.17 -30.45
CA THR A 64 17.77 17.20 -31.91
C THR A 64 16.53 17.76 -32.64
N ALA A 65 15.32 17.45 -32.16
CA ALA A 65 14.09 17.99 -32.72
C ALA A 65 13.92 19.48 -32.38
N TRP A 66 14.17 19.85 -31.12
CA TRP A 66 14.06 21.24 -30.66
C TRP A 66 15.04 22.17 -31.34
N ASP A 67 16.27 21.74 -31.62
CA ASP A 67 17.28 22.50 -32.34
C ASP A 67 16.84 22.81 -33.79
N ARG A 68 15.97 21.97 -34.37
CA ARG A 68 15.35 22.18 -35.68
C ARG A 68 14.04 22.97 -35.62
N GLY A 69 13.60 23.38 -34.43
CA GLY A 69 12.33 24.06 -34.20
C GLY A 69 11.10 23.12 -34.24
N GLU A 70 11.32 21.81 -34.27
CA GLU A 70 10.27 20.79 -34.27
C GLU A 70 9.83 20.45 -32.82
N ASP A 71 8.76 19.68 -32.71
CA ASP A 71 8.33 19.07 -31.45
C ASP A 71 9.12 17.78 -31.18
N GLY A 72 9.48 17.55 -29.92
CA GLY A 72 10.07 16.27 -29.49
C GLY A 72 8.99 15.20 -29.25
N SER A 73 9.35 14.11 -28.59
CA SER A 73 8.36 13.10 -28.15
C SER A 73 7.25 13.68 -27.24
N ALA A 74 7.56 14.78 -26.53
CA ALA A 74 6.61 15.59 -25.78
C ALA A 74 6.91 17.09 -25.97
N LYS A 75 5.98 17.96 -25.57
CA LYS A 75 6.14 19.43 -25.68
C LYS A 75 7.24 19.94 -24.76
N ALA A 76 7.37 19.34 -23.57
CA ALA A 76 8.39 19.67 -22.60
C ALA A 76 8.91 18.40 -21.90
N LEU A 77 10.17 18.43 -21.49
CA LEU A 77 10.82 17.39 -20.69
C LEU A 77 11.17 17.94 -19.31
N VAL A 78 10.88 17.16 -18.27
CA VAL A 78 11.33 17.37 -16.89
C VAL A 78 12.39 16.33 -16.54
N LEU A 79 13.61 16.79 -16.33
CA LEU A 79 14.65 16.03 -15.65
C LEU A 79 14.33 16.04 -14.15
N GLN A 80 13.97 14.89 -13.60
CA GLN A 80 13.78 14.72 -12.15
C GLN A 80 15.12 14.35 -11.53
N LEU A 81 15.67 15.24 -10.69
CA LEU A 81 16.90 15.00 -9.95
C LEU A 81 16.54 14.59 -8.52
N ARG A 82 16.90 13.35 -8.15
CA ARG A 82 16.75 12.88 -6.78
C ARG A 82 17.78 13.57 -5.87
N GLY A 83 17.38 14.67 -5.27
CA GLY A 83 18.20 15.46 -4.35
C GLY A 83 18.14 16.96 -4.65
N THR A 84 19.06 17.70 -4.04
CA THR A 84 19.14 19.16 -4.19
C THR A 84 20.45 19.64 -4.83
N ASP A 85 21.42 18.74 -5.03
CA ASP A 85 22.74 19.10 -5.55
C ASP A 85 22.77 19.13 -7.08
N MET A 86 22.50 20.31 -7.63
CA MET A 86 22.56 20.55 -9.08
C MET A 86 23.96 20.36 -9.69
N ASN A 87 25.02 20.34 -8.89
CA ASN A 87 26.38 20.14 -9.42
C ASN A 87 26.60 18.70 -9.91
N ALA A 88 25.70 17.77 -9.56
CA ALA A 88 25.70 16.41 -10.12
C ALA A 88 25.30 16.37 -11.60
N LEU A 89 24.70 17.44 -12.14
CA LEU A 89 24.23 17.50 -13.51
C LEU A 89 25.29 18.05 -14.47
N PRO A 90 25.33 17.58 -15.73
CA PRO A 90 26.09 18.22 -16.79
C PRO A 90 25.80 19.72 -16.90
N TRP A 91 26.86 20.50 -17.11
CA TRP A 91 26.76 21.97 -17.11
C TRP A 91 25.83 22.51 -18.20
N ASP A 92 25.75 21.87 -19.36
CA ASP A 92 24.85 22.25 -20.44
C ASP A 92 23.38 22.11 -20.02
N TYR A 93 23.03 21.05 -19.27
CA TYR A 93 21.68 20.89 -18.73
C TYR A 93 21.36 22.03 -17.75
N VAL A 94 22.26 22.28 -16.80
CA VAL A 94 22.07 23.36 -15.81
C VAL A 94 22.00 24.71 -16.48
N ARG A 95 22.69 24.95 -17.59
CA ARG A 95 22.60 26.21 -18.33
C ARG A 95 21.24 26.38 -19.01
N GLU A 96 20.76 25.34 -19.68
CA GLU A 96 19.58 25.41 -20.57
C GLU A 96 18.25 25.18 -19.84
N GLY A 97 18.23 24.29 -18.84
CA GLY A 97 17.02 23.88 -18.15
C GLY A 97 16.47 24.94 -17.19
N ARG A 98 15.15 25.05 -17.10
CA ARG A 98 14.47 25.84 -16.07
C ARG A 98 14.42 25.07 -14.75
N LYS A 99 14.77 25.71 -13.65
CA LYS A 99 14.95 25.05 -12.35
C LYS A 99 13.71 25.20 -11.47
N VAL A 100 13.32 24.12 -10.82
CA VAL A 100 12.26 24.05 -9.80
C VAL A 100 12.78 23.23 -8.63
N SER A 101 12.46 23.64 -7.40
CA SER A 101 12.67 22.85 -6.19
C SER A 101 11.32 22.34 -5.72
N LEU A 102 11.22 21.05 -5.44
CA LEU A 102 10.00 20.41 -4.99
C LEU A 102 10.33 19.45 -3.86
N SER A 103 10.07 19.84 -2.62
CA SER A 103 10.30 18.98 -1.45
C SER A 103 9.07 18.91 -0.55
N LEU A 104 9.00 17.86 0.27
CA LEU A 104 7.99 17.75 1.32
C LEU A 104 8.10 18.91 2.32
N ALA A 105 9.30 19.44 2.58
CA ALA A 105 9.47 20.60 3.45
C ALA A 105 8.75 21.84 2.90
N ASP A 106 8.78 22.04 1.58
CA ASP A 106 8.10 23.15 0.91
C ASP A 106 6.57 22.97 0.89
N LEU A 107 6.11 21.72 0.78
CA LEU A 107 4.68 21.39 0.71
C LEU A 107 4.00 21.30 2.08
N PHE A 108 4.76 21.04 3.15
CA PHE A 108 4.26 20.86 4.52
C PHE A 108 4.94 21.81 5.51
N PRO A 109 4.82 23.14 5.36
CA PRO A 109 5.59 24.12 6.13
C PRO A 109 5.32 24.10 7.64
N LYS A 110 4.22 23.46 8.09
CA LYS A 110 3.86 23.37 9.52
C LYS A 110 4.20 22.04 10.17
N LEU A 111 4.73 21.07 9.42
CA LEU A 111 5.10 19.76 9.93
C LEU A 111 6.61 19.60 9.94
N SER A 112 7.13 18.79 10.86
CA SER A 112 8.56 18.47 10.90
C SER A 112 8.98 17.64 9.69
N TYR A 113 9.91 18.17 8.87
CA TYR A 113 10.48 17.45 7.72
C TYR A 113 11.08 16.09 8.12
N GLY A 114 11.72 16.04 9.30
CA GLY A 114 12.32 14.83 9.84
C GLY A 114 11.32 13.69 10.08
N VAL A 115 10.04 13.99 10.27
CA VAL A 115 8.97 12.98 10.40
C VAL A 115 8.35 12.68 9.03
N ILE A 116 7.94 13.70 8.28
CA ILE A 116 7.18 13.52 7.02
C ILE A 116 7.98 12.76 5.95
N ARG A 117 9.31 12.87 5.93
CA ARG A 117 10.16 12.11 4.99
C ARG A 117 10.10 10.59 5.17
N HIS A 118 9.60 10.11 6.31
CA HIS A 118 9.39 8.67 6.56
C HIS A 118 7.97 8.23 6.22
N ILE A 119 7.11 9.15 5.78
CA ILE A 119 5.74 8.86 5.39
C ILE A 119 5.73 8.54 3.90
N ASP A 120 5.06 7.43 3.58
CA ASP A 120 4.98 6.93 2.23
C ASP A 120 4.14 7.81 1.31
N SER A 121 4.49 7.82 0.03
CA SER A 121 3.87 8.70 -0.97
C SER A 121 2.35 8.54 -1.07
N GLU A 122 1.84 7.34 -0.84
CA GLU A 122 0.40 7.03 -0.82
C GLU A 122 -0.39 7.81 0.23
N HIS A 123 0.30 8.32 1.25
CA HIS A 123 -0.31 9.12 2.30
C HIS A 123 -0.11 10.63 2.10
N HIS A 124 0.72 11.08 1.15
CA HIS A 124 1.06 12.50 0.99
C HIS A 124 -0.16 13.35 0.63
N GLU A 125 -1.01 12.87 -0.27
CA GLU A 125 -2.24 13.58 -0.67
C GLU A 125 -3.19 13.76 0.53
N ALA A 126 -3.47 12.67 1.25
CA ALA A 126 -4.31 12.72 2.46
C ALA A 126 -3.68 13.59 3.56
N LEU A 127 -2.35 13.56 3.69
CA LEU A 127 -1.59 14.39 4.61
C LEU A 127 -1.68 15.87 4.23
N PHE A 128 -1.65 16.19 2.94
CA PHE A 128 -1.77 17.56 2.46
C PHE A 128 -3.13 18.17 2.77
N GLU A 129 -4.20 17.40 2.55
CA GLU A 129 -5.55 17.79 2.94
C GLU A 129 -5.69 17.97 4.45
N ALA A 130 -5.18 17.03 5.25
CA ALA A 130 -5.19 17.12 6.70
C ALA A 130 -4.38 18.33 7.19
N HIS A 131 -3.20 18.55 6.65
CA HIS A 131 -2.34 19.69 6.97
C HIS A 131 -3.07 21.02 6.73
N ASN A 132 -3.65 21.20 5.55
CA ASN A 132 -4.33 22.45 5.19
C ASN A 132 -5.57 22.72 6.06
N ARG A 133 -6.24 21.65 6.52
CA ARG A 133 -7.46 21.76 7.33
C ARG A 133 -7.19 21.91 8.83
N HIS A 134 -6.18 21.23 9.36
CA HIS A 134 -6.01 21.03 10.80
C HIS A 134 -4.70 21.59 11.37
N ALA A 135 -3.65 21.75 10.58
CA ALA A 135 -2.40 22.33 11.08
C ALA A 135 -2.54 23.86 11.17
N THR A 136 -2.84 24.38 12.36
CA THR A 136 -3.00 25.82 12.61
C THR A 136 -1.68 26.52 12.97
N GLN A 137 -0.69 25.76 13.47
CA GLN A 137 0.60 26.26 13.93
C GLN A 137 1.74 25.30 13.52
N LEU A 138 2.99 25.75 13.66
CA LEU A 138 4.17 24.91 13.48
C LEU A 138 4.18 23.79 14.53
N LEU A 139 4.34 22.55 14.09
CA LEU A 139 4.43 21.38 14.96
C LEU A 139 5.87 20.88 15.05
N GLY A 140 6.34 20.67 16.29
CA GLY A 140 7.58 19.94 16.55
C GLY A 140 7.47 18.45 16.19
N GLU A 141 8.55 17.71 16.39
CA GLU A 141 8.63 16.29 15.99
C GLU A 141 7.53 15.44 16.64
N GLY A 142 7.40 15.47 17.97
CA GLY A 142 6.38 14.69 18.69
C GLY A 142 4.95 15.04 18.29
N ALA A 143 4.64 16.34 18.19
CA ALA A 143 3.31 16.79 17.74
C ALA A 143 3.03 16.43 16.27
N THR A 144 4.06 16.38 15.42
CA THR A 144 3.93 15.92 14.03
C THR A 144 3.62 14.42 13.98
N LYS A 145 4.27 13.59 14.82
CA LYS A 145 3.95 12.15 14.94
C LYS A 145 2.50 11.94 15.36
N GLU A 146 2.04 12.63 16.40
CA GLU A 146 0.64 12.56 16.89
C GLU A 146 -0.36 13.03 15.83
N PHE A 147 -0.03 14.12 15.11
CA PHE A 147 -0.86 14.64 14.02
C PHE A 147 -1.04 13.59 12.92
N ILE A 148 0.05 12.96 12.47
CA ILE A 148 0.01 11.95 11.41
C ILE A 148 -0.73 10.70 11.87
N LEU A 149 -0.45 10.20 13.09
CA LEU A 149 -1.15 9.05 13.67
C LEU A 149 -2.67 9.29 13.70
N THR A 150 -3.10 10.47 14.15
CA THR A 150 -4.52 10.82 14.29
C THR A 150 -5.21 11.04 12.95
N HIS A 151 -4.61 11.82 12.04
CA HIS A 151 -5.28 12.26 10.83
C HIS A 151 -5.12 11.30 9.65
N ILE A 152 -4.04 10.53 9.61
CA ILE A 152 -3.71 9.62 8.50
C ILE A 152 -4.02 8.19 8.89
N PHE A 153 -3.36 7.69 9.93
CA PHE A 153 -3.50 6.29 10.35
C PHE A 153 -4.74 6.04 11.22
N ARG A 154 -5.40 7.10 11.69
CA ARG A 154 -6.57 7.06 12.58
C ARG A 154 -6.31 6.28 13.88
N ILE A 155 -5.09 6.38 14.40
CA ILE A 155 -4.66 5.78 15.66
C ILE A 155 -4.45 6.91 16.66
N SER A 156 -5.02 6.74 17.86
CA SER A 156 -4.80 7.63 19.00
C SER A 156 -4.24 6.81 20.15
N PRO A 157 -2.90 6.70 20.30
CA PRO A 157 -2.28 5.80 21.25
C PRO A 157 -2.74 6.04 22.69
N HIS A 158 -2.94 7.30 23.07
CA HIS A 158 -3.41 7.72 24.39
C HIS A 158 -4.83 7.26 24.74
N LEU A 159 -5.61 6.78 23.77
CA LEU A 159 -6.96 6.22 23.99
C LEU A 159 -6.96 4.70 24.08
N ILE A 160 -5.82 4.05 23.87
CA ILE A 160 -5.66 2.61 24.03
C ILE A 160 -5.31 2.36 25.49
N SER A 161 -6.26 1.80 26.23
CA SER A 161 -6.14 1.55 27.66
C SER A 161 -6.13 0.06 28.01
N ARG A 162 -6.53 -0.80 27.05
CA ARG A 162 -6.69 -2.24 27.24
C ARG A 162 -6.22 -3.01 26.01
N THR A 163 -5.90 -4.29 26.20
CA THR A 163 -5.37 -5.16 25.14
C THR A 163 -6.34 -5.39 24.00
N GLU A 164 -7.64 -5.48 24.27
CA GLU A 164 -8.67 -5.60 23.22
C GLU A 164 -8.74 -4.35 22.32
N GLU A 165 -8.49 -3.17 22.87
CA GLU A 165 -8.44 -1.91 22.12
C GLU A 165 -7.20 -1.88 21.21
N PHE A 166 -6.06 -2.35 21.71
CA PHE A 166 -4.85 -2.49 20.91
C PHE A 166 -5.06 -3.45 19.73
N TRP A 167 -5.53 -4.67 19.98
CA TRP A 167 -5.77 -5.64 18.90
C TRP A 167 -6.79 -5.12 17.89
N ARG A 168 -7.84 -4.43 18.34
CA ARG A 168 -8.80 -3.79 17.43
C ARG A 168 -8.12 -2.78 16.50
N GLU A 169 -7.31 -1.85 17.02
CA GLU A 169 -6.66 -0.84 16.18
C GLU A 169 -5.58 -1.46 15.27
N LEU A 170 -4.79 -2.40 15.78
CA LEU A 170 -3.79 -3.13 15.01
C LEU A 170 -4.41 -3.89 13.83
N LEU A 171 -5.47 -4.65 14.08
CA LEU A 171 -6.14 -5.43 13.04
C LEU A 171 -6.81 -4.51 12.01
N ARG A 172 -7.42 -3.40 12.45
CA ARG A 172 -8.01 -2.41 11.52
C ARG A 172 -6.95 -1.74 10.64
N LEU A 173 -5.78 -1.42 11.20
CA LEU A 173 -4.66 -0.86 10.45
C LEU A 173 -4.24 -1.80 9.30
N HIS A 174 -3.94 -3.06 9.63
CA HIS A 174 -3.46 -4.04 8.67
C HIS A 174 -4.52 -4.53 7.70
N TYR A 175 -5.78 -4.57 8.14
CA TYR A 175 -6.91 -4.92 7.30
C TYR A 175 -7.13 -3.88 6.19
N ARG A 176 -6.87 -2.59 6.46
CA ARG A 176 -6.86 -1.52 5.44
C ARG A 176 -5.64 -1.58 4.49
N GLY A 177 -4.79 -2.59 4.61
CA GLY A 177 -3.56 -2.72 3.82
C GLY A 177 -2.46 -1.74 4.24
N THR A 178 -2.59 -1.08 5.38
CA THR A 178 -1.63 -0.07 5.86
C THR A 178 -0.74 -0.65 6.96
N SER A 179 0.48 -0.14 7.09
CA SER A 179 1.36 -0.40 8.24
C SER A 179 2.01 0.91 8.68
N LEU A 180 2.38 1.01 9.96
CA LEU A 180 3.06 2.21 10.44
C LEU A 180 4.53 2.22 10.00
N PRO A 181 5.05 3.36 9.51
CA PRO A 181 6.48 3.58 9.42
C PRO A 181 7.14 3.31 10.78
N PRO A 182 8.36 2.71 10.83
CA PRO A 182 9.01 2.34 12.10
C PRO A 182 9.07 3.49 13.10
N LEU A 183 9.37 4.70 12.63
CA LEU A 183 9.41 5.92 13.46
C LEU A 183 8.09 6.23 14.17
N LEU A 184 6.94 5.91 13.56
CA LEU A 184 5.63 6.05 14.20
C LEU A 184 5.28 4.85 15.06
N ALA A 185 5.62 3.64 14.64
CA ALA A 185 5.40 2.42 15.42
C ALA A 185 6.15 2.44 16.75
N ASP A 186 7.42 2.86 16.75
CA ASP A 186 8.24 3.04 17.95
C ASP A 186 7.62 4.10 18.88
N HIS A 187 7.10 5.17 18.32
CA HIS A 187 6.42 6.22 19.08
C HIS A 187 5.16 5.67 19.77
N VAL A 188 4.31 4.93 19.05
CA VAL A 188 3.14 4.26 19.64
C VAL A 188 3.57 3.26 20.73
N SER A 189 4.58 2.43 20.44
CA SER A 189 5.11 1.46 21.41
C SER A 189 5.62 2.13 22.69
N SER A 190 6.25 3.29 22.58
CA SER A 190 6.74 4.04 23.75
C SER A 190 5.61 4.58 24.63
N ILE A 191 4.49 4.98 24.03
CA ILE A 191 3.31 5.46 24.76
C ILE A 191 2.61 4.31 25.48
N LEU A 192 2.54 3.14 24.84
CA LEU A 192 1.86 1.96 25.38
C LEU A 192 2.74 1.14 26.34
N ALA A 193 4.00 1.53 26.57
CA ALA A 193 4.96 0.76 27.35
C ALA A 193 4.54 0.53 28.81
N ASP A 194 3.74 1.43 29.38
CA ASP A 194 3.27 1.35 30.76
C ASP A 194 2.06 0.40 30.95
N LEU A 195 1.47 -0.11 29.86
CA LEU A 195 0.35 -1.06 29.93
C LEU A 195 0.85 -2.48 30.21
N PRO A 196 0.55 -3.07 31.38
CA PRO A 196 1.12 -4.37 31.77
C PRO A 196 0.77 -5.49 30.80
N ASP A 197 -0.45 -5.50 30.27
CA ASP A 197 -0.96 -6.56 29.40
C ASP A 197 -0.35 -6.55 27.99
N LEU A 198 0.34 -5.46 27.61
CA LEU A 198 1.03 -5.33 26.32
C LEU A 198 2.55 -5.53 26.44
N LYS A 199 3.09 -5.68 27.66
CA LYS A 199 4.54 -5.66 27.91
C LYS A 199 5.32 -6.75 27.16
N ASP A 200 4.70 -7.91 26.97
CA ASP A 200 5.32 -9.05 26.29
C ASP A 200 5.07 -9.05 24.77
N LEU A 201 4.27 -8.10 24.26
CA LEU A 201 3.98 -7.96 22.84
C LEU A 201 5.05 -7.11 22.14
N PRO A 202 5.52 -7.51 20.94
CA PRO A 202 6.38 -6.67 20.11
C PRO A 202 5.53 -5.61 19.39
N VAL A 203 5.02 -4.62 20.13
CA VAL A 203 4.04 -3.64 19.65
C VAL A 203 4.51 -2.91 18.38
N ALA A 204 5.75 -2.40 18.36
CA ALA A 204 6.30 -1.71 17.20
C ALA A 204 6.36 -2.62 15.97
N ASP A 205 6.90 -3.84 16.11
CA ASP A 205 7.03 -4.79 15.00
C ASP A 205 5.66 -5.21 14.45
N LEU A 206 4.68 -5.42 15.34
CA LEU A 206 3.31 -5.73 14.94
C LEU A 206 2.71 -4.57 14.13
N LEU A 207 2.83 -3.33 14.59
CA LEU A 207 2.29 -2.16 13.87
C LEU A 207 2.97 -1.89 12.53
N SER A 208 4.26 -2.19 12.41
CA SER A 208 5.05 -1.97 11.19
C SER A 208 5.02 -3.14 10.20
N SER A 209 4.62 -4.35 10.63
CA SER A 209 4.67 -5.54 9.79
C SER A 209 3.33 -6.28 9.75
N ARG A 210 2.64 -6.12 8.62
CA ARG A 210 1.44 -6.90 8.29
C ARG A 210 1.73 -8.40 8.28
N SER A 211 2.84 -8.82 7.68
CA SER A 211 3.17 -10.25 7.55
C SER A 211 3.45 -10.90 8.90
N LEU A 212 4.12 -10.19 9.82
CA LEU A 212 4.31 -10.64 11.20
C LEU A 212 2.96 -10.74 11.91
N THR A 213 2.12 -9.71 11.81
CA THR A 213 0.80 -9.69 12.47
C THR A 213 -0.08 -10.84 11.98
N VAL A 214 -0.15 -11.08 10.67
CA VAL A 214 -0.93 -12.19 10.09
C VAL A 214 -0.42 -13.54 10.59
N ARG A 215 0.91 -13.74 10.66
CA ARG A 215 1.50 -14.97 11.21
C ARG A 215 1.10 -15.16 12.67
N VAL A 216 1.28 -14.14 13.50
CA VAL A 216 0.91 -14.16 14.92
C VAL A 216 -0.58 -14.45 15.11
N LEU A 217 -1.44 -13.84 14.29
CA LEU A 217 -2.88 -14.04 14.32
C LEU A 217 -3.26 -15.48 13.95
N GLN A 218 -2.63 -16.04 12.91
CA GLN A 218 -2.85 -17.43 12.50
C GLN A 218 -2.38 -18.42 13.58
N ASP A 219 -1.18 -18.23 14.15
CA ASP A 219 -0.65 -19.11 15.19
C ASP A 219 -1.50 -19.04 16.48
N SER A 220 -1.97 -17.85 16.85
CA SER A 220 -2.85 -17.66 18.00
C SER A 220 -4.27 -18.22 17.74
N TRP A 221 -4.75 -18.18 16.50
CA TRP A 221 -6.00 -18.83 16.10
C TRP A 221 -5.92 -20.35 16.24
N ASP A 222 -4.83 -20.96 15.75
CA ASP A 222 -4.59 -22.40 15.88
C ASP A 222 -4.58 -22.82 17.37
N GLN A 223 -3.95 -22.02 18.24
CA GLN A 223 -3.96 -22.26 19.68
C GLN A 223 -5.37 -22.11 20.29
N PHE A 224 -6.13 -21.09 19.89
CA PHE A 224 -7.51 -20.90 20.32
C PHE A 224 -8.38 -22.12 19.96
N LEU A 225 -8.24 -22.65 18.74
CA LEU A 225 -8.95 -23.87 18.33
C LEU A 225 -8.54 -25.08 19.20
N ALA A 226 -7.24 -25.26 19.46
CA ALA A 226 -6.73 -26.35 20.29
C ALA A 226 -7.26 -26.29 21.73
N GLN A 227 -7.33 -25.10 22.33
CA GLN A 227 -7.92 -24.89 23.65
C GLN A 227 -9.42 -25.22 23.70
N ASN A 228 -10.10 -25.11 22.56
CA ASN A 228 -11.51 -25.47 22.40
C ASN A 228 -11.71 -26.91 21.87
N GLY A 229 -10.70 -27.77 21.97
CA GLY A 229 -10.81 -29.20 21.67
C GLY A 229 -10.71 -29.58 20.19
N VAL A 230 -10.36 -28.62 19.32
CA VAL A 230 -10.20 -28.83 17.88
C VAL A 230 -8.72 -28.88 17.52
N ARG A 231 -8.25 -30.03 17.02
CA ARG A 231 -6.86 -30.17 16.57
C ARG A 231 -6.72 -29.76 15.12
N SER A 232 -5.81 -28.80 14.88
CA SER A 232 -5.36 -28.42 13.55
C SER A 232 -4.41 -29.47 13.00
N GLN A 233 -4.65 -29.99 11.79
CA GLN A 233 -3.66 -30.84 11.09
C GLN A 233 -2.34 -30.09 10.82
N ARG A 234 -2.41 -28.76 10.75
CA ARG A 234 -1.26 -27.87 10.55
C ARG A 234 -0.27 -27.87 11.72
N SER A 235 -0.74 -28.22 12.93
CA SER A 235 0.11 -28.38 14.13
C SER A 235 0.90 -29.69 14.15
N ALA A 236 0.54 -30.69 13.35
CA ALA A 236 1.23 -31.99 13.35
C ALA A 236 2.48 -32.02 12.45
N ASP A 237 2.51 -31.19 11.40
CA ASP A 237 3.58 -31.17 10.38
C ASP A 237 4.67 -30.12 10.65
N ASN A 238 4.52 -29.29 11.67
CA ASN A 238 5.46 -28.24 12.01
C ASN A 238 5.93 -28.43 13.46
N ASP A 239 7.18 -28.88 13.64
CA ASP A 239 7.99 -28.66 14.85
C ASP A 239 8.20 -27.14 15.05
N ARG A 240 7.13 -26.40 15.30
CA ARG A 240 7.18 -24.97 15.65
C ARG A 240 7.32 -24.86 17.17
N ASP A 241 8.47 -25.29 17.68
CA ASP A 241 8.88 -25.03 19.07
C ASP A 241 9.01 -23.51 19.37
N ASP A 242 9.00 -22.67 18.32
CA ASP A 242 9.11 -21.20 18.40
C ASP A 242 7.79 -20.43 18.14
N ALA A 243 6.63 -21.09 18.04
CA ALA A 243 5.35 -20.39 17.83
C ALA A 243 4.95 -19.58 19.08
N ARG A 244 5.29 -18.29 19.08
CA ARG A 244 4.89 -17.34 20.14
C ARG A 244 3.43 -16.94 19.93
N ALA A 245 2.51 -17.74 20.46
CA ALA A 245 1.11 -17.41 20.49
C ALA A 245 0.82 -16.39 21.61
N PHE A 246 0.03 -15.38 21.28
CA PHE A 246 -0.39 -14.35 22.22
C PHE A 246 -1.87 -14.48 22.53
N SER A 247 -2.29 -14.01 23.70
CA SER A 247 -3.70 -14.01 24.07
C SER A 247 -4.44 -12.93 23.27
N ILE A 248 -5.09 -13.33 22.17
CA ILE A 248 -5.91 -12.47 21.32
C ILE A 248 -7.38 -12.65 21.70
N PRO A 249 -8.14 -11.56 21.96
CA PRO A 249 -9.55 -11.64 22.33
C PRO A 249 -10.44 -11.84 21.09
N PHE A 250 -10.38 -13.03 20.50
CA PHE A 250 -11.14 -13.39 19.29
C PHE A 250 -12.67 -13.31 19.46
N ASP A 251 -13.15 -13.45 20.69
CA ASP A 251 -14.55 -13.34 21.06
C ASP A 251 -15.05 -11.88 21.13
N HIS A 252 -14.13 -10.90 21.19
CA HIS A 252 -14.49 -9.49 21.20
C HIS A 252 -15.10 -9.09 19.84
N PRO A 253 -16.32 -8.51 19.80
CA PRO A 253 -17.04 -8.25 18.54
C PRO A 253 -16.24 -7.46 17.49
N ASP A 254 -15.51 -6.42 17.92
CA ASP A 254 -14.70 -5.60 17.00
C ASP A 254 -13.48 -6.33 16.42
N VAL A 255 -12.93 -7.31 17.14
CA VAL A 255 -11.80 -8.13 16.68
C VAL A 255 -12.32 -9.18 15.72
N ARG A 256 -13.39 -9.88 16.13
CA ARG A 256 -14.04 -10.93 15.36
C ARG A 256 -14.43 -10.48 13.96
N VAL A 257 -15.10 -9.33 13.82
CA VAL A 257 -15.53 -8.83 12.50
C VAL A 257 -14.36 -8.67 11.53
N VAL A 258 -13.18 -8.24 12.02
CA VAL A 258 -11.99 -8.09 11.18
C VAL A 258 -11.38 -9.46 10.85
N VAL A 259 -11.31 -10.37 11.82
CA VAL A 259 -10.81 -11.74 11.64
C VAL A 259 -11.66 -12.52 10.63
N ASP A 260 -12.99 -12.44 10.73
CA ASP A 260 -13.94 -13.05 9.79
C ASP A 260 -13.63 -12.57 8.37
N ASN A 261 -13.47 -11.25 8.18
CA ASN A 261 -13.09 -10.65 6.89
C ASN A 261 -11.73 -11.16 6.36
N MET A 262 -10.76 -11.33 7.25
CA MET A 262 -9.45 -11.85 6.86
C MET A 262 -9.52 -13.30 6.35
N PHE A 263 -10.41 -14.15 6.89
CA PHE A 263 -10.66 -15.49 6.34
C PHE A 263 -11.36 -15.43 4.98
N PHE A 264 -12.38 -14.57 4.84
CA PHE A 264 -13.09 -14.37 3.57
C PHE A 264 -12.15 -13.97 2.44
N GLU A 265 -11.20 -13.07 2.71
CA GLU A 265 -10.24 -12.55 1.72
C GLU A 265 -8.94 -13.38 1.61
N GLY A 266 -8.84 -14.48 2.37
CA GLY A 266 -7.67 -15.36 2.41
C GLY A 266 -6.39 -14.75 2.96
N THR A 267 -6.51 -13.63 3.69
CA THR A 267 -5.41 -13.13 4.52
C THR A 267 -5.11 -14.12 5.65
N LEU A 268 -6.16 -14.71 6.24
CA LEU A 268 -6.06 -15.87 7.10
C LEU A 268 -6.55 -17.12 6.37
N GLN A 269 -5.99 -18.26 6.73
CA GLN A 269 -6.31 -19.54 6.10
C GLN A 269 -7.15 -20.39 7.06
N PRO A 270 -8.36 -20.82 6.64
CA PRO A 270 -9.18 -21.74 7.43
C PRO A 270 -8.43 -23.04 7.72
N VAL A 271 -8.67 -23.61 8.90
CA VAL A 271 -7.92 -24.72 9.45
C VAL A 271 -8.62 -26.06 9.17
N ASP A 272 -7.85 -27.05 8.69
CA ASP A 272 -8.30 -28.44 8.60
C ASP A 272 -8.36 -29.06 10.00
N ILE A 273 -9.50 -29.66 10.34
CA ILE A 273 -9.77 -30.15 11.69
C ILE A 273 -9.77 -31.68 11.79
N GLU A 274 -9.20 -32.19 12.86
CA GLU A 274 -9.41 -33.56 13.35
C GLU A 274 -10.26 -33.51 14.62
N GLY A 275 -11.53 -33.90 14.54
CA GLY A 275 -12.47 -33.95 15.67
C GLY A 275 -13.80 -33.27 15.39
N GLU A 276 -14.71 -33.31 16.37
CA GLU A 276 -15.99 -32.61 16.28
C GLU A 276 -15.88 -31.19 16.86
N PRO A 277 -16.29 -30.13 16.15
CA PRO A 277 -16.23 -28.75 16.61
C PRO A 277 -17.35 -28.40 17.62
N SER A 278 -17.87 -29.38 18.37
CA SER A 278 -19.07 -29.23 19.21
C SER A 278 -18.89 -28.27 20.40
N SER A 279 -17.66 -28.05 20.83
CA SER A 279 -17.28 -27.06 21.84
C SER A 279 -16.98 -25.66 21.29
N LEU A 280 -16.88 -25.50 19.96
CA LEU A 280 -16.61 -24.20 19.35
C LEU A 280 -17.90 -23.37 19.23
N PRO A 281 -17.86 -22.08 19.58
CA PRO A 281 -18.95 -21.17 19.26
C PRO A 281 -19.24 -21.15 17.75
N GLU A 282 -20.51 -21.00 17.35
CA GLU A 282 -20.92 -20.97 15.93
C GLU A 282 -20.11 -19.98 15.10
N TRP A 283 -19.72 -18.85 15.69
CA TRP A 283 -18.96 -17.85 15.00
C TRP A 283 -17.53 -18.26 14.64
N ALA A 284 -16.92 -19.13 15.43
CA ALA A 284 -15.54 -19.56 15.19
C ALA A 284 -15.44 -20.56 14.02
N LYS A 285 -16.58 -21.08 13.55
CA LYS A 285 -16.62 -22.05 12.45
C LYS A 285 -16.18 -21.46 11.11
N VAL A 286 -16.21 -20.14 10.92
CA VAL A 286 -15.71 -19.48 9.69
C VAL A 286 -14.22 -19.73 9.44
N GLY A 287 -13.45 -19.95 10.52
CA GLY A 287 -12.03 -20.27 10.46
C GLY A 287 -11.73 -21.77 10.34
N LEU A 288 -12.74 -22.61 10.10
CA LEU A 288 -12.62 -24.05 9.94
C LEU A 288 -12.98 -24.49 8.52
N LYS A 289 -12.34 -25.55 8.05
CA LYS A 289 -12.77 -26.31 6.87
C LYS A 289 -13.68 -27.47 7.29
N SER A 290 -14.75 -27.16 8.02
CA SER A 290 -15.54 -28.17 8.75
C SER A 290 -16.75 -28.73 7.99
N ASP A 291 -17.11 -28.19 6.82
CA ASP A 291 -18.34 -28.54 6.15
C ASP A 291 -18.17 -28.57 4.63
N ALA A 292 -18.94 -29.45 3.96
CA ALA A 292 -18.82 -29.63 2.51
C ALA A 292 -18.92 -28.29 1.78
N ASN A 293 -19.86 -27.42 2.19
CA ASN A 293 -20.18 -26.18 1.47
C ASN A 293 -19.49 -24.90 1.98
N SER A 294 -18.74 -24.91 3.09
CA SER A 294 -18.17 -23.65 3.65
C SER A 294 -17.25 -22.97 2.65
N LEU A 295 -16.42 -23.74 1.95
CA LEU A 295 -15.53 -23.18 0.93
C LEU A 295 -16.31 -22.57 -0.25
N ARG A 296 -17.44 -23.18 -0.63
CA ARG A 296 -18.31 -22.66 -1.69
C ARG A 296 -18.98 -21.35 -1.26
N ASP A 297 -19.43 -21.26 -0.02
CA ASP A 297 -20.04 -20.05 0.54
C ASP A 297 -19.00 -18.93 0.70
N LEU A 298 -17.75 -19.25 1.08
CA LEU A 298 -16.63 -18.31 1.08
C LEU A 298 -16.36 -17.75 -0.33
N VAL A 299 -16.38 -18.60 -1.36
CA VAL A 299 -16.22 -18.17 -2.77
C VAL A 299 -17.37 -17.25 -3.18
N ALA A 300 -18.63 -17.65 -2.93
CA ALA A 300 -19.80 -16.86 -3.30
C ALA A 300 -19.79 -15.47 -2.64
N GLN A 301 -19.50 -15.40 -1.34
CA GLN A 301 -19.40 -14.13 -0.62
C GLN A 301 -18.19 -13.30 -1.07
N GLY A 302 -17.06 -13.95 -1.32
CA GLY A 302 -15.85 -13.30 -1.84
C GLY A 302 -16.10 -12.61 -3.18
N VAL A 303 -16.79 -13.28 -4.12
CA VAL A 303 -17.14 -12.71 -5.42
C VAL A 303 -18.01 -11.46 -5.28
N ILE A 304 -19.05 -11.51 -4.44
CA ILE A 304 -19.94 -10.35 -4.22
C ILE A 304 -19.15 -9.17 -3.65
N ARG A 305 -18.33 -9.42 -2.63
CA ARG A 305 -17.57 -8.38 -1.93
C ARG A 305 -16.51 -7.75 -2.82
N ILE A 306 -15.64 -8.57 -3.41
CA ILE A 306 -14.53 -8.08 -4.23
C ILE A 306 -15.05 -7.46 -5.52
N GLY A 307 -16.16 -7.94 -6.07
CA GLY A 307 -16.83 -7.31 -7.21
C GLY A 307 -17.33 -5.88 -6.95
N GLN A 308 -17.65 -5.51 -5.70
CA GLN A 308 -17.99 -4.14 -5.32
C GLN A 308 -16.77 -3.23 -5.17
N GLU A 309 -15.57 -3.81 -5.09
CA GLU A 309 -14.31 -3.12 -4.87
C GLU A 309 -13.40 -3.15 -6.12
N LEU A 310 -14.00 -3.31 -7.30
CA LEU A 310 -13.26 -3.33 -8.56
C LEU A 310 -12.49 -2.00 -8.74
N PRO A 311 -11.17 -2.02 -8.99
CA PRO A 311 -10.39 -0.81 -9.19
C PRO A 311 -10.88 -0.03 -10.41
N GLY A 312 -10.91 1.30 -10.28
CA GLY A 312 -11.38 2.22 -11.31
C GLY A 312 -10.24 2.78 -12.19
N PRO A 313 -10.55 3.68 -13.12
CA PRO A 313 -9.56 4.31 -14.00
C PRO A 313 -8.54 5.19 -13.26
N ASP A 314 -8.89 5.71 -12.08
CA ASP A 314 -8.04 6.57 -11.24
C ASP A 314 -7.32 5.80 -10.11
N SER A 315 -7.49 4.47 -10.08
CA SER A 315 -6.79 3.60 -9.14
C SER A 315 -5.30 3.51 -9.46
N SER A 316 -4.49 3.20 -8.46
CA SER A 316 -3.06 2.99 -8.61
C SER A 316 -2.73 1.57 -9.05
N HIS A 317 -1.49 1.32 -9.50
CA HIS A 317 -1.01 -0.05 -9.74
C HIS A 317 -1.04 -0.92 -8.48
N ARG A 318 -0.95 -0.30 -7.28
CA ARG A 318 -1.01 -1.00 -5.99
C ARG A 318 -2.41 -1.50 -5.70
N ASP A 319 -3.43 -0.67 -5.96
CA ASP A 319 -4.84 -1.08 -5.83
C ASP A 319 -5.12 -2.30 -6.73
N TRP A 320 -4.61 -2.27 -7.96
CA TRP A 320 -4.68 -3.40 -8.89
C TRP A 320 -3.92 -4.63 -8.40
N SER A 321 -2.73 -4.47 -7.82
CA SER A 321 -1.94 -5.57 -7.27
C SER A 321 -2.65 -6.24 -6.08
N ASP A 322 -3.23 -5.43 -5.19
CA ASP A 322 -4.01 -5.92 -4.05
C ASP A 322 -5.32 -6.59 -4.47
N PHE A 323 -5.99 -6.04 -5.48
CA PHE A 323 -7.16 -6.67 -6.09
C PHE A 323 -6.79 -8.01 -6.75
N ALA A 324 -5.71 -8.05 -7.53
CA ALA A 324 -5.24 -9.26 -8.21
C ALA A 324 -4.93 -10.40 -7.22
N ARG A 325 -4.30 -10.09 -6.08
CA ARG A 325 -4.07 -11.07 -5.01
C ARG A 325 -5.38 -11.66 -4.49
N ARG A 326 -6.38 -10.81 -4.21
CA ARG A 326 -7.70 -11.21 -3.69
C ARG A 326 -8.51 -12.01 -4.71
N LEU A 327 -8.49 -11.59 -5.97
CA LEU A 327 -9.08 -12.34 -7.07
C LEU A 327 -8.40 -13.71 -7.25
N GLY A 328 -7.08 -13.76 -7.18
CA GLY A 328 -6.31 -15.01 -7.23
C GLY A 328 -6.71 -16.02 -6.15
N GLU A 329 -6.97 -15.55 -4.92
CA GLU A 329 -7.48 -16.40 -3.83
C GLU A 329 -8.88 -16.95 -4.14
N ILE A 330 -9.80 -16.13 -4.67
CA ILE A 330 -11.13 -16.60 -5.10
C ILE A 330 -10.98 -17.70 -6.14
N ILE A 331 -10.14 -17.49 -7.15
CA ILE A 331 -9.92 -18.42 -8.25
C ILE A 331 -9.33 -19.74 -7.73
N PHE A 332 -8.33 -19.66 -6.86
CA PHE A 332 -7.72 -20.82 -6.22
C PHE A 332 -8.76 -21.64 -5.45
N ARG A 333 -9.59 -20.98 -4.62
CA ARG A 333 -10.65 -21.63 -3.83
C ARG A 333 -11.72 -22.23 -4.73
N PHE A 334 -12.14 -21.53 -5.78
CA PHE A 334 -13.09 -22.02 -6.78
C PHE A 334 -12.60 -23.33 -7.42
N HIS A 335 -11.32 -23.38 -7.82
CA HIS A 335 -10.74 -24.60 -8.38
C HIS A 335 -10.45 -25.70 -7.36
N SER A 336 -10.54 -25.39 -6.06
CA SER A 336 -10.46 -26.38 -4.97
C SER A 336 -11.82 -27.00 -4.63
N LEU A 337 -12.93 -26.50 -5.19
CA LEU A 337 -14.28 -27.04 -4.98
C LEU A 337 -14.50 -28.36 -5.73
N SER A 338 -15.43 -29.17 -5.24
CA SER A 338 -15.96 -30.29 -6.03
C SER A 338 -16.75 -29.79 -7.24
N ALA A 339 -16.89 -30.61 -8.29
CA ALA A 339 -17.58 -30.23 -9.52
C ALA A 339 -19.03 -29.75 -9.28
N GLN A 340 -19.74 -30.38 -8.33
CA GLN A 340 -21.11 -29.98 -7.98
C GLN A 340 -21.17 -28.59 -7.35
N GLN A 341 -20.22 -28.27 -6.48
CA GLN A 341 -20.18 -26.99 -5.77
C GLN A 341 -19.69 -25.86 -6.66
N ALA A 342 -18.70 -26.16 -7.51
CA ALA A 342 -18.20 -25.20 -8.50
C ALA A 342 -19.32 -24.76 -9.46
N HIS A 343 -20.23 -25.66 -9.84
CA HIS A 343 -21.35 -25.34 -10.73
C HIS A 343 -22.23 -24.20 -10.19
N ASP A 344 -22.49 -24.16 -8.88
CA ASP A 344 -23.36 -23.16 -8.25
C ASP A 344 -22.80 -21.72 -8.32
N VAL A 345 -21.47 -21.58 -8.34
CA VAL A 345 -20.77 -20.28 -8.29
C VAL A 345 -20.04 -19.93 -9.60
N HIS A 346 -20.04 -20.84 -10.58
CA HIS A 346 -19.28 -20.74 -11.82
C HIS A 346 -19.52 -19.42 -12.58
N GLU A 347 -20.78 -19.08 -12.84
CA GLU A 347 -21.14 -17.86 -13.57
C GLU A 347 -20.68 -16.58 -12.86
N GLN A 348 -20.77 -16.55 -11.53
CA GLN A 348 -20.39 -15.38 -10.73
C GLN A 348 -18.88 -15.16 -10.75
N VAL A 349 -18.09 -16.23 -10.60
CA VAL A 349 -16.62 -16.16 -10.66
C VAL A 349 -16.15 -15.72 -12.05
N HIS A 350 -16.72 -16.31 -13.11
CA HIS A 350 -16.35 -15.95 -14.49
C HIS A 350 -16.82 -14.56 -14.91
N ALA A 351 -17.93 -14.06 -14.37
CA ALA A 351 -18.33 -12.66 -14.55
C ALA A 351 -17.30 -11.72 -13.92
N LEU A 352 -16.94 -11.94 -12.66
CA LEU A 352 -15.94 -11.12 -11.96
C LEU A 352 -14.58 -11.10 -12.68
N GLN A 353 -14.11 -12.25 -13.16
CA GLN A 353 -12.86 -12.32 -13.95
C GLN A 353 -12.94 -11.47 -15.22
N ARG A 354 -14.02 -11.59 -16.00
CA ARG A 354 -14.19 -10.83 -17.25
C ARG A 354 -14.25 -9.33 -17.00
N ASP A 355 -14.97 -8.91 -15.95
CA ASP A 355 -15.10 -7.50 -15.59
C ASP A 355 -13.75 -6.95 -15.13
N ALA A 356 -13.00 -7.70 -14.32
CA ALA A 356 -11.65 -7.35 -13.90
C ALA A 356 -10.68 -7.21 -15.09
N ASP A 357 -10.68 -8.17 -16.02
CA ASP A 357 -9.82 -8.14 -17.21
C ASP A 357 -10.12 -6.93 -18.11
N ALA A 358 -11.39 -6.61 -18.31
CA ALA A 358 -11.82 -5.46 -19.10
C ALA A 358 -11.36 -4.14 -18.46
N CYS A 359 -11.58 -3.98 -17.15
CA CYS A 359 -11.19 -2.78 -16.42
C CYS A 359 -9.66 -2.62 -16.33
N LEU A 360 -8.92 -3.71 -16.12
CA LEU A 360 -7.46 -3.68 -16.10
C LEU A 360 -6.90 -3.29 -17.47
N THR A 361 -7.51 -3.79 -18.55
CA THR A 361 -7.10 -3.45 -19.93
C THR A 361 -7.28 -1.96 -20.22
N ASP A 362 -8.43 -1.38 -19.85
CA ASP A 362 -8.67 0.06 -20.00
C ASP A 362 -7.68 0.88 -19.16
N TRP A 363 -7.46 0.50 -17.90
CA TRP A 363 -6.51 1.16 -17.02
C TRP A 363 -5.08 1.12 -17.57
N ALA A 364 -4.60 -0.07 -17.99
CA ALA A 364 -3.25 -0.25 -18.51
C ALA A 364 -3.01 0.59 -19.76
N SER A 365 -4.01 0.75 -20.63
CA SER A 365 -3.88 1.57 -21.85
C SER A 365 -3.54 3.04 -21.56
N LYS A 366 -3.91 3.55 -20.37
CA LYS A 366 -3.72 4.95 -19.96
C LYS A 366 -2.48 5.16 -19.11
N HIS A 367 -2.14 4.18 -18.27
CA HIS A 367 -1.14 4.33 -17.20
C HIS A 367 0.16 3.55 -17.43
N PHE A 368 0.18 2.59 -18.36
CA PHE A 368 1.34 1.71 -18.55
C PHE A 368 2.64 2.47 -18.84
N ALA A 369 2.57 3.56 -19.60
CA ALA A 369 3.75 4.35 -19.92
C ALA A 369 4.32 5.13 -18.72
N ASP A 370 3.57 5.29 -17.62
CA ASP A 370 4.07 5.92 -16.38
C ASP A 370 4.84 4.93 -15.48
N LEU A 371 4.56 3.62 -15.60
CA LEU A 371 5.12 2.58 -14.72
C LEU A 371 6.65 2.49 -14.73
N PRO A 372 7.37 2.68 -15.85
CA PRO A 372 8.84 2.70 -15.86
C PRO A 372 9.47 3.84 -15.06
N SER A 373 8.74 4.95 -14.86
CA SER A 373 9.25 6.10 -14.10
C SER A 373 9.03 5.96 -12.59
N LEU A 374 8.33 4.92 -12.15
CA LEU A 374 8.00 4.72 -10.74
C LEU A 374 9.22 4.21 -9.94
N PRO A 375 9.38 4.62 -8.66
CA PRO A 375 10.48 4.18 -7.83
C PRO A 375 10.46 2.66 -7.58
N ALA A 376 11.63 2.03 -7.65
CA ALA A 376 11.80 0.60 -7.37
C ALA A 376 11.93 0.25 -5.87
N ALA A 377 12.02 1.25 -4.98
CA ALA A 377 12.45 1.08 -3.58
C ALA A 377 11.58 0.13 -2.74
N LYS A 378 10.28 0.01 -3.08
CA LYS A 378 9.32 -0.83 -2.35
C LYS A 378 8.97 -2.14 -3.04
N GLY A 379 9.58 -2.39 -4.19
CA GLY A 379 9.29 -3.54 -5.03
C GLY A 379 9.39 -3.17 -6.51
N PRO A 380 9.83 -4.11 -7.36
CA PRO A 380 9.93 -3.86 -8.79
C PRO A 380 8.53 -3.83 -9.43
N VAL A 381 8.10 -2.66 -9.90
CA VAL A 381 6.88 -2.53 -10.73
C VAL A 381 7.10 -3.10 -12.13
N MET A 382 8.30 -2.90 -12.68
CA MET A 382 8.70 -3.35 -14.02
C MET A 382 9.92 -4.26 -13.92
N VAL A 383 10.11 -5.16 -14.89
CA VAL A 383 11.23 -6.14 -14.88
C VAL A 383 12.60 -5.47 -14.78
N HIS A 384 12.79 -4.32 -15.43
CA HIS A 384 14.06 -3.58 -15.38
C HIS A 384 14.33 -2.94 -14.00
N HIS A 385 13.34 -2.87 -13.10
CA HIS A 385 13.53 -2.43 -11.71
C HIS A 385 14.19 -3.53 -10.85
N VAL A 386 14.10 -4.81 -11.24
CA VAL A 386 14.55 -5.94 -10.41
C VAL A 386 16.01 -5.84 -9.99
N PRO A 387 17.00 -5.57 -10.88
CA PRO A 387 18.40 -5.46 -10.47
C PRO A 387 18.62 -4.38 -9.41
N ARG A 388 17.84 -3.30 -9.45
CA ARG A 388 17.98 -2.15 -8.55
C ARG A 388 17.29 -2.37 -7.21
N TYR A 389 16.24 -3.17 -7.19
CA TYR A 389 15.58 -3.57 -5.95
C TYR A 389 16.42 -4.57 -5.15
N LEU A 390 17.22 -5.39 -5.83
CA LEU A 390 18.08 -6.41 -5.20
C LEU A 390 19.46 -5.89 -4.78
N ALA A 391 19.89 -4.73 -5.31
CA ALA A 391 21.16 -4.08 -4.98
C ALA A 391 21.02 -3.23 -3.72
#